data_AF-B7QG00-F1
#
_entry.id   AF-B7QG00-F1
#
_cell.length_a   1.000
_cell.length_b   1.000
_cell.length_c   1.000
_cell.angle_alpha   90.00
_cell.angle_beta   90.00
_cell.angle_gamma   90.00
#
_symmetry.space_group_name_H-M   'P 1'
#
loop_
_entity.id
_entity.type
_entity.pdbx_description
1 polymer ?
#
loop_
_entity_poly.entity_id
_entity_poly.type
_entity_poly.pdbx_seq_one_letter_code
_entity_poly.pdbx_strand_id
1 'polypeptide(L)' 'LGIAHDGSPPQTYVENNVGAEGCPASERYIMSPLIDIASSYKFSYCSAQQLYTFVG' A
#
# COMPACT_ATOMS: atom_id res chain seq x y z
N LEU A 1 3.01 -8.19 5.44
CA LEU A 1 4.26 -7.39 5.43
C LEU A 1 4.13 -6.07 6.21
N GLY A 2 3.01 -5.79 6.90
CA GLY A 2 2.88 -4.52 7.65
C GLY A 2 2.78 -3.27 6.76
N ILE A 3 2.39 -3.44 5.50
CA ILE A 3 2.16 -2.33 4.58
C ILE A 3 0.71 -1.87 4.66
N ALA A 4 0.49 -0.55 4.63
CA ALA A 4 -0.82 0.06 4.63
C ALA A 4 -1.55 -0.17 3.30
N HIS A 5 -2.87 -0.25 3.33
CA HIS A 5 -3.69 -0.30 2.11
C HIS A 5 -3.56 1.01 1.33
N ASP A 6 -3.69 0.94 0.01
CA ASP A 6 -3.72 2.12 -0.85
C ASP A 6 -4.83 3.07 -0.39
N GLY A 7 -4.48 4.35 -0.25
CA GLY A 7 -5.35 5.41 0.25
C GLY A 7 -5.45 5.49 1.78
N SER A 8 -4.74 4.63 2.52
CA SER A 8 -4.76 4.65 3.98
C SER A 8 -3.60 5.46 4.57
N PRO A 9 -3.80 6.09 5.74
CA PRO A 9 -2.74 6.76 6.49
C PRO A 9 -1.70 5.76 7.03
N PRO A 10 -0.55 6.26 7.52
CA PRO A 10 0.43 5.46 8.25
C PRO A 10 -0.17 4.62 9.37
N GLN A 11 0.24 3.36 9.47
CA GLN A 11 -0.12 2.49 10.59
C GLN A 11 0.72 2.84 11.83
N THR A 12 0.07 3.24 12.93
CA THR A 12 0.75 3.73 14.15
C THR A 12 1.50 2.65 14.94
N TYR A 13 1.19 1.38 14.69
CA TYR A 13 1.79 0.22 15.36
C TYR A 13 2.91 -0.44 14.54
N VAL A 14 3.20 0.08 13.34
CA VAL A 14 4.30 -0.39 12.48
C VAL A 14 5.34 0.72 12.42
N GLU A 15 6.52 0.46 12.96
CA GLU A 15 7.61 1.42 12.96
C GLU A 15 8.00 1.79 11.52
N ASN A 16 8.24 3.08 11.27
CA ASN A 16 8.59 3.64 9.95
C ASN A 16 7.57 3.37 8.83
N ASN A 17 6.32 3.08 9.17
CA ASN A 17 5.25 3.01 8.17
C ASN A 17 4.93 4.42 7.66
N VAL A 18 4.96 4.61 6.34
CA VAL A 18 4.71 5.91 5.67
C VAL A 18 3.28 6.04 5.14
N GLY A 19 2.43 5.02 5.31
CA GLY A 19 1.10 4.98 4.73
C GLY A 19 1.10 4.86 3.21
N ALA A 20 -0.07 5.08 2.62
CA ALA A 20 -0.28 5.07 1.17
C ALA A 20 -1.36 6.07 0.71
N GLU A 21 -1.54 7.19 1.43
CA GLU A 21 -2.53 8.23 1.09
C GLU A 21 -2.33 8.82 -0.31
N GLY A 22 -1.08 8.84 -0.79
CA GLY A 22 -0.74 9.30 -2.15
C GLY A 22 -1.11 8.33 -3.27
N CYS A 23 -1.52 7.10 -2.96
CA CYS A 23 -1.92 6.09 -3.94
C CYS A 23 -3.41 5.79 -3.78
N PRO A 24 -4.28 6.23 -4.69
CA PRO A 24 -5.71 6.10 -4.49
C PRO A 24 -6.18 4.65 -4.63
N ALA A 25 -7.02 4.20 -3.69
CA ALA A 25 -7.64 2.87 -3.72
C ALA A 25 -8.38 2.56 -5.03
N SER A 26 -8.85 3.58 -5.74
CA SER A 26 -9.56 3.44 -7.02
C SER A 26 -8.69 2.90 -8.16
N GLU A 27 -7.36 2.90 -8.01
CA GLU A 27 -6.44 2.28 -8.99
C GLU A 27 -6.42 0.75 -8.91
N ARG A 28 -7.01 0.16 -7.86
CA ARG A 28 -7.24 -1.29 -7.70
C ARG A 28 -5.95 -2.15 -7.76
N TYR A 29 -4.82 -1.63 -7.30
CA TYR A 29 -3.63 -2.47 -7.13
C TYR A 29 -3.82 -3.51 -6.01
N ILE A 30 -2.84 -4.42 -5.85
CA ILE A 30 -2.87 -5.53 -4.88
C ILE A 30 -3.26 -5.08 -3.45
N MET A 31 -2.83 -3.88 -3.04
CA MET A 31 -3.10 -3.34 -1.70
C MET A 31 -4.32 -2.42 -1.64
N SER A 32 -5.13 -2.36 -2.69
CA SER A 32 -6.40 -1.66 -2.63
C SER A 32 -7.35 -2.35 -1.64
N PRO A 33 -8.06 -1.60 -0.78
CA PRO A 33 -9.11 -2.14 0.07
C PRO A 33 -10.38 -2.52 -0.72
N LEU A 34 -10.45 -2.17 -2.01
CA LEU A 34 -11.58 -2.45 -2.88
C LEU A 34 -11.32 -3.73 -3.66
N ILE A 35 -12.15 -4.76 -3.44
CA ILE A 35 -12.02 -6.05 -4.14
C ILE A 35 -12.51 -5.91 -5.58
N ASP A 36 -11.61 -6.07 -6.55
CA ASP A 36 -11.92 -6.11 -7.99
C ASP A 36 -10.78 -6.83 -8.76
N ILE A 37 -11.03 -7.18 -10.02
CA ILE A 37 -10.12 -7.91 -10.90
C ILE A 37 -9.08 -6.97 -11.53
N ALA A 38 -9.42 -5.69 -11.69
CA ALA A 38 -8.54 -4.67 -12.26
C ALA A 38 -7.24 -4.54 -11.46
N SER A 39 -6.08 -4.47 -12.13
CA SER A 39 -4.74 -4.19 -11.56
C SER A 39 -4.25 -5.03 -10.37
N SER A 40 -4.97 -6.10 -10.01
CA SER A 40 -4.70 -7.03 -8.91
C SER A 40 -3.40 -7.86 -9.02
N TYR A 41 -2.56 -7.58 -10.01
CA TYR A 41 -1.29 -8.27 -10.28
C TYR A 41 -0.06 -7.38 -10.05
N LYS A 42 -0.25 -6.12 -9.61
CA LYS A 42 0.82 -5.15 -9.34
C LYS A 42 0.60 -4.44 -8.00
N PHE A 43 1.71 -4.11 -7.34
CA PHE A 43 1.72 -3.19 -6.21
C PHE A 43 1.70 -1.74 -6.71
N SER A 44 1.05 -0.85 -5.96
CA SER A 44 1.15 0.59 -6.19
C SER A 44 2.57 1.09 -5.89
N TYR A 45 2.88 2.30 -6.36
CA TYR A 45 4.15 2.96 -6.02
C TYR A 45 4.34 3.09 -4.50
N CYS A 46 3.29 3.46 -3.76
CA CYS A 46 3.35 3.62 -2.30
C CYS A 46 3.55 2.27 -1.59
N SER A 47 2.91 1.21 -2.10
CA SER A 47 3.15 -0.15 -1.60
C SER A 47 4.61 -0.57 -1.82
N ALA A 48 5.18 -0.29 -2.99
CA ALA A 48 6.58 -0.59 -3.27
C ALA A 48 7.54 0.18 -2.34
N GLN A 49 7.29 1.47 -2.08
CA GLN A 49 8.08 2.25 -1.13
C GLN A 49 8.06 1.65 0.27
N GLN A 50 6.88 1.26 0.77
CA GLN A 50 6.75 0.61 2.06
C GLN A 50 7.45 -0.76 2.11
N LEU A 51 7.46 -1.51 1.00
CA LEU A 51 8.19 -2.77 0.91
C LEU A 51 9.70 -2.55 1.05
N TYR A 52 10.26 -1.51 0.42
CA TYR A 52 11.68 -1.18 0.54
C TYR A 52 12.12 -0.90 1.99
N THR A 53 11.21 -0.42 2.84
CA THR A 53 11.49 -0.22 4.27
C THR A 53 11.67 -1.52 5.06
N PHE A 54 11.19 -2.67 4.56
CA PHE A 54 11.32 -3.97 5.23
C PHE A 54 12.51 -4.82 4.75
N VAL A 55 13.08 -4.51 3.59
CA VAL A 55 14.20 -5.26 2.99
C VAL A 55 15.56 -4.58 3.23
N GLY A 56 15.59 -3.48 3.98
CA GLY A 56 16.78 -2.74 4.38
C GLY A 56 17.35 -3.15 5.73
#